data_AF-A0A8H5HRP9-F1
#
_entry.id   AF-A0A8H5HRP9-F1
#
_cell.length_a   1.000
_cell.length_b   1.000
_cell.length_c   1.000
_cell.angle_alpha   90.00
_cell.angle_beta   90.00
_cell.angle_gamma   90.00
#
_symmetry.space_group_name_H-M   'P 1'
#
loop_
_entity.id
_entity.type
_entity.pdbx_description
1 polymer ?
#
loop_
_entity_poly.entity_id
_entity_poly.type
_entity_poly.pdbx_seq_one_letter_code
_entity_poly.pdbx_strand_id
1 'polypeptide(L)'
;MDSNPKIASLAARIVESNHPDRHRRNRHEEEEDDDEALFAELEAEIENDSNAALREQGLDVLRREMERMQEMKRNEHGNYTEISDEKEVVRVSANEPRCVVHFYHTKFKRCEIMDKHLGILAKKYFSTRFSRVFVENVPWLVERLGIKVLPCVICFVDGVSKDRLRERGSWNVRHPQKDVCDFLDIDEASLITVAKAMPMECVYQPQSFSGMELPNTPLVMAYYPDWAGTSCPPETIAFALFDWIDFAFALPTRSFGISWDSDETPKLLTRLVAAAHAKGKKVKLSVGGWTGSKAVATEESRDLFANNILNVYKQFELDGIDLDWEYPGHEGAAGNQVDSQDSNNFVLFLRRLRAVLPPGARITAAAQTVPFTDPSGEPMQDVSQFAELLDWLLLMNYDVWSSSPNPGPNAPLYDGCQNSTQPEANAVAAYNKWTSAGFPASQLVLGLPTYGYISSSDATSLRQRRSPSRQSRKGGSNQFDPVVKVVGEDGQSEGQVLFRELVRQGALVQTQPTDVNNSAYFDGAGGFERHWDSCSSTPYLRSASTHQIVAYDDPESLGKKAAFAKETGLLGVNLFDTHGDTDQWDLTVTVRKALGVYSDPDA
;
A
#
# COMPACT_ATOMS: atom_id res chain seq x y z
N MET A 1 1.42 -32.87 -30.64
CA MET A 1 1.36 -34.27 -31.13
C MET A 1 -0.07 -34.49 -31.58
N ASP A 2 -0.28 -34.74 -32.87
CA ASP A 2 -1.63 -34.93 -33.42
C ASP A 2 -2.29 -36.16 -32.77
N SER A 3 -3.37 -35.93 -32.02
CA SER A 3 -4.16 -36.97 -31.38
C SER A 3 -4.94 -37.76 -32.43
N ASN A 4 -4.85 -39.10 -32.39
CA ASN A 4 -5.67 -39.96 -33.25
C ASN A 4 -7.16 -39.69 -32.98
N PRO A 5 -7.99 -39.43 -34.00
CA PRO A 5 -9.40 -39.03 -33.85
C PRO A 5 -10.26 -40.04 -33.08
N LYS A 6 -9.95 -41.35 -33.13
CA LYS A 6 -10.63 -42.36 -32.30
C LYS A 6 -10.35 -42.17 -30.81
N ILE A 7 -9.09 -41.90 -30.46
CA ILE A 7 -8.65 -41.69 -29.08
C ILE A 7 -9.22 -40.37 -28.54
N ALA A 8 -9.26 -39.32 -29.36
CA ALA A 8 -9.90 -38.06 -29.02
C ALA A 8 -11.43 -38.21 -28.77
N SER A 9 -12.11 -39.03 -29.60
CA SER A 9 -13.53 -39.32 -29.44
C SER A 9 -13.84 -40.13 -28.17
N LEU A 10 -12.95 -41.03 -27.77
CA LEU A 10 -13.10 -41.81 -26.54
C LEU A 10 -12.87 -40.94 -25.30
N ALA A 11 -11.85 -40.09 -25.31
CA ALA A 11 -11.60 -39.11 -24.24
C ALA A 11 -12.77 -38.12 -24.07
N ALA A 12 -13.40 -37.68 -25.17
CA ALA A 12 -14.57 -36.82 -25.11
C ALA A 12 -15.78 -37.49 -24.43
N ARG A 13 -16.04 -38.78 -24.71
CA ARG A 13 -17.14 -39.55 -24.09
C ARG A 13 -16.99 -39.69 -22.57
N ILE A 14 -15.75 -39.76 -22.08
CA ILE A 14 -15.44 -39.80 -20.64
C ILE A 14 -15.82 -38.46 -19.98
N VAL A 15 -15.53 -37.33 -20.64
CA VAL A 15 -15.88 -35.99 -20.14
C VAL A 15 -17.39 -35.71 -20.23
N GLU A 16 -18.07 -36.21 -21.26
CA GLU A 16 -19.51 -36.02 -21.49
C GLU A 16 -20.42 -36.89 -20.60
N SER A 17 -19.89 -37.92 -19.95
CA SER A 17 -20.62 -38.83 -19.04
C SER A 17 -21.36 -38.09 -17.92
N ASN A 18 -20.81 -36.96 -17.45
CA ASN A 18 -21.35 -36.13 -16.37
C ASN A 18 -22.47 -35.16 -16.81
N HIS A 19 -22.90 -35.19 -18.08
CA HIS A 19 -23.92 -34.26 -18.56
C HIS A 19 -25.33 -34.67 -18.07
N PRO A 20 -26.07 -33.77 -17.38
CA PRO A 20 -27.34 -34.13 -16.71
C PRO A 20 -28.48 -34.58 -17.66
N ASP A 21 -28.36 -34.32 -18.96
CA ASP A 21 -29.37 -34.72 -19.96
C ASP A 21 -29.35 -36.22 -20.35
N ARG A 22 -28.33 -37.00 -19.94
CA ARG A 22 -28.31 -38.45 -20.19
C ARG A 22 -29.16 -39.26 -19.19
N HIS A 23 -29.33 -38.76 -17.97
CA HIS A 23 -30.13 -39.43 -16.93
C HIS A 23 -31.61 -39.03 -16.97
N ARG A 24 -32.25 -39.19 -18.13
CA ARG A 24 -33.72 -39.17 -18.21
C ARG A 24 -34.30 -40.58 -18.32
N ARG A 25 -33.79 -41.51 -17.50
CA ARG A 25 -34.47 -42.76 -17.12
C ARG A 25 -33.89 -43.29 -15.80
N ASN A 26 -34.77 -43.32 -14.79
CA ASN A 26 -34.66 -43.98 -13.47
C ASN A 26 -33.67 -43.43 -12.42
N ARG A 27 -34.19 -42.45 -11.65
CA ARG A 27 -34.39 -42.45 -10.19
C ARG A 27 -33.31 -43.10 -9.28
N HIS A 28 -32.56 -42.21 -8.60
CA HIS A 28 -32.03 -42.20 -7.23
C HIS A 28 -31.30 -43.46 -6.71
N GLU A 29 -30.04 -43.21 -6.30
CA GLU A 29 -29.09 -44.11 -5.63
C GLU A 29 -28.34 -45.04 -6.61
N GLU A 30 -27.22 -44.56 -7.18
CA GLU A 30 -26.10 -45.31 -7.83
C GLU A 30 -25.33 -44.39 -8.82
N GLU A 31 -24.67 -43.30 -8.36
CA GLU A 31 -23.84 -42.43 -9.25
C GLU A 31 -22.37 -42.90 -9.34
N GLU A 32 -21.87 -43.70 -8.39
CA GLU A 32 -20.49 -44.24 -8.45
C GLU A 32 -20.37 -45.51 -9.32
N ASP A 33 -21.44 -46.30 -9.45
CA ASP A 33 -21.44 -47.57 -10.19
C ASP A 33 -21.56 -47.38 -11.73
N ASP A 34 -22.16 -46.27 -12.19
CA ASP A 34 -22.36 -46.00 -13.63
C ASP A 34 -21.08 -45.58 -14.36
N ASP A 35 -20.17 -44.85 -13.68
CA ASP A 35 -18.91 -44.43 -14.27
C ASP A 35 -17.98 -45.62 -14.50
N GLU A 36 -17.82 -46.49 -13.48
CA GLU A 36 -16.99 -47.70 -13.58
C GLU A 36 -17.51 -48.66 -14.67
N ALA A 37 -18.83 -48.76 -14.83
CA ALA A 37 -19.44 -49.54 -15.90
C ALA A 37 -19.17 -48.97 -17.30
N LEU A 38 -19.22 -47.63 -17.46
CA LEU A 38 -18.88 -46.95 -18.70
C LEU A 38 -17.38 -47.11 -19.04
N PHE A 39 -16.50 -47.10 -18.04
CA PHE A 39 -15.07 -47.35 -18.24
C PHE A 39 -14.80 -48.79 -18.69
N ALA A 40 -15.45 -49.78 -18.07
CA ALA A 40 -15.33 -51.17 -18.50
C ALA A 40 -15.82 -51.38 -19.94
N GLU A 41 -16.88 -50.68 -20.36
CA GLU A 41 -17.36 -50.69 -21.75
C GLU A 41 -16.32 -50.11 -22.73
N LEU A 42 -15.72 -48.96 -22.37
CA LEU A 42 -14.72 -48.29 -23.20
C LEU A 42 -13.40 -49.09 -23.28
N GLU A 43 -12.99 -49.74 -22.19
CA GLU A 43 -11.83 -50.63 -22.16
C GLU A 43 -12.03 -51.82 -23.11
N ALA A 44 -13.20 -52.46 -23.06
CA ALA A 44 -13.57 -53.56 -23.98
C ALA A 44 -13.67 -53.12 -25.45
N GLU A 45 -14.11 -51.88 -25.71
CA GLU A 45 -14.14 -51.31 -27.07
C GLU A 45 -12.71 -51.11 -27.63
N ILE A 46 -11.78 -50.66 -26.79
CA ILE A 46 -10.36 -50.46 -27.17
C ILE A 46 -9.64 -51.81 -27.34
N GLU A 47 -9.86 -52.78 -26.44
CA GLU A 47 -9.23 -54.11 -26.54
C GLU A 47 -9.59 -54.86 -27.83
N ASN A 48 -10.77 -54.60 -28.39
CA ASN A 48 -11.24 -55.19 -29.64
C ASN A 48 -10.71 -54.50 -30.92
N ASP A 49 -9.93 -53.41 -30.82
CA ASP A 49 -9.35 -52.76 -32.01
C ASP A 49 -8.22 -53.64 -32.61
N SER A 50 -8.13 -53.76 -33.93
CA SER A 50 -7.18 -54.66 -34.60
C SER A 50 -5.72 -54.16 -34.57
N ASN A 51 -5.49 -52.89 -34.22
CA ASN A 51 -4.16 -52.30 -34.18
C ASN A 51 -3.58 -52.26 -32.76
N ALA A 52 -2.56 -53.09 -32.50
CA ALA A 52 -1.94 -53.22 -31.17
C ALA A 52 -1.39 -51.90 -30.59
N ALA A 53 -0.82 -51.03 -31.42
CA ALA A 53 -0.29 -49.74 -30.97
C ALA A 53 -1.42 -48.77 -30.57
N LEU A 54 -2.59 -48.87 -31.23
CA LEU A 54 -3.77 -48.06 -30.88
C LEU A 54 -4.45 -48.57 -29.60
N ARG A 55 -4.40 -49.88 -29.34
CA ARG A 55 -4.88 -50.45 -28.08
C ARG A 55 -4.06 -49.94 -26.90
N GLU A 56 -2.74 -50.06 -26.98
CA GLU A 56 -1.82 -49.61 -25.92
C GLU A 56 -1.94 -48.10 -25.69
N GLN A 57 -1.91 -47.29 -26.75
CA GLN A 57 -2.08 -45.84 -26.64
C GLN A 57 -3.48 -45.43 -26.14
N GLY A 58 -4.53 -46.15 -26.53
CA GLY A 58 -5.91 -45.91 -26.12
C GLY A 58 -6.12 -46.20 -24.63
N LEU A 59 -5.64 -47.35 -24.15
CA LEU A 59 -5.71 -47.74 -22.73
C LEU A 59 -4.93 -46.77 -21.84
N ASP A 60 -3.75 -46.31 -22.28
CA ASP A 60 -2.95 -45.33 -21.53
C ASP A 60 -3.61 -43.95 -21.46
N VAL A 61 -4.36 -43.54 -22.49
CA VAL A 61 -5.14 -42.29 -22.44
C VAL A 61 -6.36 -42.47 -21.54
N LEU A 62 -7.06 -43.59 -21.64
CA LEU A 62 -8.24 -43.88 -20.82
C LEU A 62 -7.88 -43.89 -19.33
N ARG A 63 -6.78 -44.57 -18.95
CA ARG A 63 -6.29 -44.63 -17.58
C ARG A 63 -5.91 -43.25 -17.04
N ARG A 64 -5.21 -42.42 -17.83
CA ARG A 64 -4.84 -41.06 -17.42
C ARG A 64 -6.05 -40.15 -17.25
N GLU A 65 -7.03 -40.23 -18.13
CA GLU A 65 -8.28 -39.47 -17.98
C GLU A 65 -9.10 -39.93 -16.77
N MET A 66 -9.10 -41.23 -16.47
CA MET A 66 -9.75 -41.78 -15.27
C MET A 66 -9.09 -41.26 -13.99
N GLU A 67 -7.76 -41.33 -13.89
CA GLU A 67 -7.00 -40.79 -12.75
C GLU A 67 -7.26 -39.29 -12.58
N ARG A 68 -7.26 -38.53 -13.68
CA ARG A 68 -7.55 -37.10 -13.70
C ARG A 68 -8.96 -36.81 -13.20
N MET A 69 -9.96 -37.57 -13.63
CA MET A 69 -11.35 -37.40 -13.17
C MET A 69 -11.54 -37.76 -11.71
N GLN A 70 -10.92 -38.84 -11.23
CA GLN A 70 -10.97 -39.21 -9.81
C GLN A 70 -10.29 -38.15 -8.93
N GLU A 71 -9.18 -37.55 -9.39
CA GLU A 71 -8.54 -36.43 -8.72
C GLU A 71 -9.44 -35.19 -8.68
N MET A 72 -10.05 -34.81 -9.81
CA MET A 72 -11.01 -33.70 -9.86
C MET A 72 -12.22 -33.94 -8.95
N LYS A 73 -12.77 -35.17 -8.89
CA LYS A 73 -13.84 -35.53 -7.93
C LYS A 73 -13.39 -35.39 -6.47
N ARG A 74 -12.17 -35.84 -6.15
CA ARG A 74 -11.59 -35.67 -4.80
C ARG A 74 -11.39 -34.20 -4.43
N ASN A 75 -11.13 -33.36 -5.42
CA ASN A 75 -11.08 -31.90 -5.30
C ASN A 75 -12.47 -31.25 -5.49
N GLU A 76 -13.54 -32.03 -5.40
CA GLU A 76 -14.97 -31.72 -5.47
C GLU A 76 -15.51 -31.01 -6.72
N HIS A 77 -14.85 -31.19 -7.86
CA HIS A 77 -15.44 -30.86 -9.15
C HIS A 77 -16.77 -31.61 -9.34
N GLY A 78 -17.71 -30.98 -10.06
CA GLY A 78 -19.08 -31.49 -10.18
C GLY A 78 -20.02 -31.05 -9.05
N ASN A 79 -19.47 -30.65 -7.90
CA ASN A 79 -20.24 -30.18 -6.75
C ASN A 79 -20.19 -28.66 -6.61
N TYR A 80 -21.24 -28.11 -6.00
CA TYR A 80 -21.28 -26.72 -5.57
C TYR A 80 -21.10 -26.66 -4.05
N THR A 81 -19.87 -26.35 -3.63
CA THR A 81 -19.43 -26.54 -2.25
C THR A 81 -19.27 -25.21 -1.51
N GLU A 82 -19.52 -25.22 -0.20
CA GLU A 82 -19.23 -24.06 0.64
C GLU A 82 -17.77 -24.08 1.09
N ILE A 83 -17.10 -22.93 0.98
CA ILE A 83 -15.81 -22.69 1.61
C ILE A 83 -16.02 -21.66 2.73
N SER A 84 -15.68 -22.05 3.95
CA SER A 84 -15.87 -21.23 5.16
C SER A 84 -14.61 -20.49 5.60
N ASP A 85 -13.43 -20.90 5.12
CA ASP A 85 -12.15 -20.26 5.41
C ASP A 85 -11.65 -19.45 4.21
N GLU A 86 -11.34 -18.19 4.45
CA GLU A 86 -10.89 -17.25 3.42
C GLU A 86 -9.57 -17.66 2.75
N LYS A 87 -8.65 -18.26 3.52
CA LYS A 87 -7.38 -18.75 2.97
C LYS A 87 -7.61 -19.86 1.96
N GLU A 88 -8.62 -20.68 2.20
CA GLU A 88 -8.99 -21.77 1.30
C GLU A 88 -9.60 -21.23 0.00
N VAL A 89 -10.35 -20.13 0.06
CA VAL A 89 -10.86 -19.47 -1.15
C VAL A 89 -9.73 -18.93 -2.02
N VAL A 90 -8.71 -18.33 -1.40
CA VAL A 90 -7.49 -17.88 -2.11
C VAL A 90 -6.74 -19.08 -2.68
N ARG A 91 -6.56 -20.15 -1.90
CA ARG A 91 -5.86 -21.36 -2.35
C ARG A 91 -6.57 -21.99 -3.54
N VAL A 92 -7.88 -22.17 -3.48
CA VAL A 92 -8.68 -22.76 -4.55
C VAL A 92 -8.66 -21.86 -5.79
N SER A 93 -8.92 -20.57 -5.66
CA SER A 93 -8.91 -19.66 -6.80
C SER A 93 -7.54 -19.52 -7.47
N ALA A 94 -6.44 -19.67 -6.71
CA ALA A 94 -5.07 -19.61 -7.22
C ALA A 94 -4.59 -20.90 -7.91
N ASN A 95 -5.02 -22.07 -7.43
CA ASN A 95 -4.50 -23.36 -7.90
C ASN A 95 -5.42 -24.08 -8.88
N GLU A 96 -6.71 -23.76 -8.90
CA GLU A 96 -7.62 -24.34 -9.86
C GLU A 96 -7.50 -23.64 -11.22
N PRO A 97 -7.32 -24.38 -12.34
CA PRO A 97 -7.23 -23.79 -13.67
C PRO A 97 -8.46 -22.95 -14.02
N ARG A 98 -9.65 -23.36 -13.54
CA ARG A 98 -10.90 -22.63 -13.68
C ARG A 98 -11.72 -22.73 -12.39
N CYS A 99 -12.06 -21.59 -11.81
CA CYS A 99 -12.85 -21.52 -10.58
C CYS A 99 -13.92 -20.42 -10.65
N VAL A 100 -15.11 -20.71 -10.12
CA VAL A 100 -16.22 -19.78 -9.98
C VAL A 100 -16.57 -19.67 -8.50
N VAL A 101 -16.50 -18.46 -7.95
CA VAL A 101 -16.78 -18.18 -6.54
C VAL A 101 -17.99 -17.26 -6.43
N HIS A 102 -19.02 -17.75 -5.75
CA HIS A 102 -20.21 -16.98 -5.39
C HIS A 102 -20.09 -16.41 -3.98
N PHE A 103 -20.09 -15.09 -3.88
CA PHE A 103 -20.15 -14.37 -2.62
C PHE A 103 -21.61 -14.25 -2.20
N TYR A 104 -21.96 -15.02 -1.18
CA TYR A 104 -23.31 -15.30 -0.72
C TYR A 104 -23.59 -14.56 0.59
N HIS A 105 -24.84 -14.15 0.79
CA HIS A 105 -25.33 -13.73 2.10
C HIS A 105 -26.78 -14.21 2.30
N THR A 106 -27.05 -14.84 3.45
CA THR A 106 -28.38 -15.41 3.82
C THR A 106 -29.53 -14.42 3.76
N LYS A 107 -29.28 -13.12 4.01
CA LYS A 107 -30.32 -12.08 4.00
C LYS A 107 -30.76 -11.71 2.58
N PHE A 108 -30.07 -12.18 1.56
CA PHE A 108 -30.30 -11.81 0.17
C PHE A 108 -30.92 -13.01 -0.57
N LYS A 109 -32.25 -13.03 -0.67
CA LYS A 109 -33.02 -14.10 -1.35
C LYS A 109 -32.55 -14.42 -2.78
N ARG A 110 -31.85 -13.48 -3.43
CA ARG A 110 -31.24 -13.69 -4.76
C ARG A 110 -29.98 -14.52 -4.74
N CYS A 111 -29.23 -14.52 -3.64
CA CYS A 111 -28.13 -15.46 -3.46
C CYS A 111 -28.68 -16.90 -3.47
N GLU A 112 -29.83 -17.18 -2.86
CA GLU A 112 -30.49 -18.50 -2.93
C GLU A 112 -30.87 -18.91 -4.36
N ILE A 113 -31.24 -17.94 -5.22
CA ILE A 113 -31.55 -18.21 -6.63
C ILE A 113 -30.25 -18.54 -7.38
N MET A 114 -29.19 -17.77 -7.13
CA MET A 114 -27.88 -17.98 -7.73
C MET A 114 -27.30 -19.36 -7.35
N ASP A 115 -27.44 -19.78 -6.09
CA ASP A 115 -27.02 -21.10 -5.61
C ASP A 115 -27.66 -22.24 -6.42
N LYS A 116 -28.96 -22.14 -6.74
CA LYS A 116 -29.65 -23.16 -7.56
C LYS A 116 -29.08 -23.26 -8.96
N HIS A 117 -28.78 -22.12 -9.59
CA HIS A 117 -28.22 -22.10 -10.94
C HIS A 117 -26.78 -22.60 -10.96
N LEU A 118 -25.95 -22.14 -10.03
CA LEU A 118 -24.55 -22.58 -9.93
C LEU A 118 -24.46 -24.07 -9.56
N GLY A 119 -25.39 -24.61 -8.76
CA GLY A 119 -25.47 -26.04 -8.51
C GLY A 119 -25.74 -26.89 -9.75
N ILE A 120 -26.57 -26.41 -10.68
CA ILE A 120 -26.82 -27.09 -11.97
C ILE A 120 -25.59 -26.98 -12.87
N LEU A 121 -24.96 -25.80 -12.91
CA LEU A 121 -23.76 -25.56 -13.73
C LEU A 121 -22.56 -26.37 -13.23
N ALA A 122 -22.39 -26.54 -11.92
CA ALA A 122 -21.30 -27.33 -11.35
C ALA A 122 -21.27 -28.76 -11.90
N LYS A 123 -22.45 -29.40 -12.04
CA LYS A 123 -22.58 -30.73 -12.63
C LYS A 123 -22.25 -30.76 -14.13
N LYS A 124 -22.67 -29.72 -14.86
CA LYS A 124 -22.47 -29.62 -16.32
C LYS A 124 -21.02 -29.29 -16.70
N TYR A 125 -20.33 -28.46 -15.93
CA TYR A 125 -18.97 -27.99 -16.24
C TYR A 125 -17.95 -28.57 -15.26
N PHE A 126 -17.76 -29.89 -15.36
CA PHE A 126 -16.91 -30.66 -14.45
C PHE A 126 -15.43 -30.20 -14.42
N SER A 127 -14.92 -29.59 -15.50
CA SER A 127 -13.57 -29.02 -15.53
C SER A 127 -13.41 -27.70 -14.75
N THR A 128 -14.50 -27.16 -14.20
CA THR A 128 -14.51 -25.90 -13.45
C THR A 128 -14.93 -26.16 -12.01
N ARG A 129 -14.18 -25.59 -11.07
CA ARG A 129 -14.50 -25.64 -9.65
C ARG A 129 -15.58 -24.60 -9.32
N PHE A 130 -16.70 -25.01 -8.72
CA PHE A 130 -17.74 -24.08 -8.27
C PHE A 130 -17.84 -24.06 -6.76
N SER A 131 -17.81 -22.87 -6.17
CA SER A 131 -17.88 -22.72 -4.71
C SER A 131 -18.70 -21.50 -4.29
N ARG A 132 -19.24 -21.55 -3.07
CA ARG A 132 -19.87 -20.43 -2.38
C ARG A 132 -19.11 -20.05 -1.12
N VAL A 133 -19.12 -18.77 -0.81
CA VAL A 133 -18.49 -18.20 0.39
C VAL A 133 -19.47 -17.23 1.01
N PHE A 134 -19.68 -17.35 2.33
CA PHE A 134 -20.45 -16.35 3.06
C PHE A 134 -19.62 -15.09 3.21
N VAL A 135 -20.13 -13.94 2.76
CA VAL A 135 -19.41 -12.66 2.85
C VAL A 135 -19.05 -12.30 4.28
N GLU A 136 -19.80 -12.80 5.25
CA GLU A 136 -19.53 -12.66 6.68
C GLU A 136 -18.29 -13.43 7.14
N ASN A 137 -17.93 -14.51 6.44
CA ASN A 137 -16.79 -15.38 6.76
C ASN A 137 -15.52 -15.00 5.98
N VAL A 138 -15.66 -14.22 4.89
CA VAL A 138 -14.53 -13.79 4.04
C VAL A 138 -14.45 -12.26 3.88
N PRO A 139 -14.45 -11.50 4.99
CA PRO A 139 -14.54 -10.04 4.94
C PRO A 139 -13.36 -9.38 4.22
N TRP A 140 -12.15 -9.94 4.31
CA TRP A 140 -10.97 -9.40 3.63
C TRP A 140 -11.04 -9.62 2.13
N LEU A 141 -11.53 -10.77 1.65
CA LEU A 141 -11.78 -10.98 0.22
C LEU A 141 -12.89 -10.07 -0.31
N VAL A 142 -13.94 -9.86 0.48
CA VAL A 142 -15.04 -8.94 0.12
C VAL A 142 -14.51 -7.52 -0.07
N GLU A 143 -13.66 -7.06 0.83
CA GLU A 143 -13.00 -5.76 0.75
C GLU A 143 -12.00 -5.70 -0.40
N ARG A 144 -11.06 -6.65 -0.47
CA ARG A 144 -9.98 -6.70 -1.45
C ARG A 144 -10.49 -6.83 -2.88
N LEU A 145 -11.56 -7.59 -3.08
CA LEU A 145 -12.24 -7.71 -4.37
C LEU A 145 -13.27 -6.59 -4.56
N GLY A 146 -13.48 -5.67 -3.62
CA GLY A 146 -14.40 -4.54 -3.77
C GLY A 146 -15.84 -4.98 -4.03
N ILE A 147 -16.33 -5.97 -3.30
CA ILE A 147 -17.69 -6.52 -3.41
C ILE A 147 -18.64 -5.64 -2.61
N LYS A 148 -19.46 -4.86 -3.32
CA LYS A 148 -20.40 -3.89 -2.73
C LYS A 148 -21.88 -4.27 -2.94
N VAL A 149 -22.14 -5.20 -3.86
CA VAL A 149 -23.49 -5.60 -4.30
C VAL A 149 -23.56 -7.13 -4.32
N LEU A 150 -24.67 -7.68 -3.83
CA LEU A 150 -24.93 -9.13 -3.80
C LEU A 150 -26.20 -9.49 -4.59
N PRO A 151 -26.26 -10.67 -5.23
CA PRO A 151 -25.20 -11.68 -5.31
C PRO A 151 -24.02 -11.21 -6.19
N CYS A 152 -22.79 -11.60 -5.85
CA CYS A 152 -21.59 -11.33 -6.65
C CYS A 152 -20.92 -12.65 -7.01
N VAL A 153 -20.72 -12.90 -8.30
CA VAL A 153 -20.02 -14.09 -8.80
C VAL A 153 -18.76 -13.63 -9.53
N ILE A 154 -17.62 -14.21 -9.16
CA ILE A 154 -16.32 -13.93 -9.77
C ILE A 154 -15.78 -15.22 -10.38
N CYS A 155 -15.24 -15.11 -11.59
CA CYS A 155 -14.58 -16.21 -12.27
C CYS A 155 -13.07 -15.99 -12.28
N PHE A 156 -12.33 -17.06 -11.99
CA PHE A 156 -10.88 -17.13 -11.95
C PHE A 156 -10.37 -18.12 -12.99
N VAL A 157 -9.31 -17.73 -13.69
CA VAL A 157 -8.54 -18.61 -14.59
C VAL A 157 -7.07 -18.46 -14.26
N ASP A 158 -6.43 -19.57 -13.95
CA ASP A 158 -5.01 -19.66 -13.57
C ASP A 158 -4.64 -18.62 -12.48
N GLY A 159 -5.47 -18.54 -11.43
CA GLY A 159 -5.26 -17.61 -10.32
C GLY A 159 -5.59 -16.14 -10.58
N VAL A 160 -6.02 -15.78 -11.79
CA VAL A 160 -6.35 -14.39 -12.16
C VAL A 160 -7.86 -14.23 -12.27
N SER A 161 -8.42 -13.24 -11.57
CA SER A 161 -9.83 -12.86 -11.75
C SER A 161 -10.03 -12.29 -13.15
N LYS A 162 -10.88 -12.92 -13.96
CA LYS A 162 -11.08 -12.51 -15.36
C LYS A 162 -12.33 -11.69 -15.58
N ASP A 163 -13.44 -12.07 -14.94
CA ASP A 163 -14.70 -11.37 -15.10
C ASP A 163 -15.55 -11.43 -13.83
N ARG A 164 -16.50 -10.50 -13.74
CA ARG A 164 -17.41 -10.39 -12.61
C ARG A 164 -18.80 -10.01 -13.07
N LEU A 165 -19.76 -10.84 -12.71
CA LEU A 165 -21.16 -10.53 -12.86
C LEU A 165 -21.58 -9.49 -11.80
N ARG A 166 -21.60 -8.20 -12.18
CA ARG A 166 -22.18 -7.07 -11.42
C ARG A 166 -23.28 -6.39 -12.24
N GLU A 167 -24.24 -5.75 -11.57
CA GLU A 167 -25.26 -4.88 -12.20
C GLU A 167 -24.59 -3.67 -12.92
N ARG A 168 -24.99 -3.35 -14.17
CA ARG A 168 -24.71 -2.06 -14.84
C ARG A 168 -26.02 -1.30 -15.07
N GLY A 169 -26.06 -0.03 -14.66
CA GLY A 169 -27.16 0.88 -14.97
C GLY A 169 -27.23 1.19 -16.47
N SER A 170 -28.46 1.39 -16.98
CA SER A 170 -28.82 1.75 -18.37
C SER A 170 -28.67 0.63 -19.42
N TRP A 171 -29.81 -0.02 -19.71
CA TRP A 171 -29.98 -0.94 -20.84
C TRP A 171 -30.19 -0.18 -22.14
N ASN A 172 -29.25 -0.33 -23.08
CA ASN A 172 -29.57 -0.30 -24.50
C ASN A 172 -29.31 -1.69 -25.06
N VAL A 173 -30.40 -2.36 -25.44
CA VAL A 173 -30.42 -3.71 -26.00
C VAL A 173 -29.75 -3.68 -27.38
N ARG A 174 -28.46 -3.99 -27.43
CA ARG A 174 -27.75 -4.57 -28.59
C ARG A 174 -26.38 -5.11 -28.12
N HIS A 175 -26.33 -6.43 -28.01
CA HIS A 175 -25.16 -7.32 -27.85
C HIS A 175 -24.64 -7.51 -26.41
N PRO A 176 -24.87 -8.69 -25.79
CA PRO A 176 -24.07 -9.12 -24.64
C PRO A 176 -22.61 -9.25 -25.07
N GLN A 177 -21.66 -8.84 -24.21
CA GLN A 177 -20.23 -8.98 -24.49
C GLN A 177 -19.91 -10.44 -24.80
N LYS A 178 -19.37 -10.65 -26.00
CA LYS A 178 -18.98 -11.93 -26.60
C LYS A 178 -18.02 -12.75 -25.71
N ASP A 179 -17.37 -12.09 -24.75
CA ASP A 179 -16.30 -12.64 -23.93
C ASP A 179 -16.76 -13.59 -22.81
N VAL A 180 -18.00 -13.51 -22.30
CA VAL A 180 -18.49 -14.46 -21.28
C VAL A 180 -18.86 -15.81 -21.90
N CYS A 181 -19.40 -15.79 -23.13
CA CYS A 181 -19.81 -16.98 -23.87
C CYS A 181 -18.59 -17.77 -24.38
N ASP A 182 -17.55 -17.08 -24.84
CA ASP A 182 -16.29 -17.71 -25.29
C ASP A 182 -15.45 -18.24 -24.10
N PHE A 183 -15.75 -17.83 -22.85
CA PHE A 183 -14.93 -18.08 -21.66
C PHE A 183 -15.32 -19.33 -20.83
N LEU A 184 -16.55 -19.82 -20.91
CA LEU A 184 -17.03 -20.95 -20.09
C LEU A 184 -17.56 -22.15 -20.88
N ASP A 185 -17.63 -22.09 -22.22
CA ASP A 185 -18.42 -23.05 -23.03
C ASP A 185 -19.88 -23.18 -22.55
N ILE A 186 -20.39 -22.13 -21.88
CA ILE A 186 -21.76 -22.07 -21.40
C ILE A 186 -22.66 -21.53 -22.50
N ASP A 187 -23.65 -22.32 -22.93
CA ASP A 187 -24.62 -21.88 -23.92
C ASP A 187 -25.30 -20.56 -23.50
N GLU A 188 -25.53 -19.69 -24.49
CA GLU A 188 -26.07 -18.34 -24.31
C GLU A 188 -27.40 -18.34 -23.53
N ALA A 189 -28.18 -19.42 -23.64
CA ALA A 189 -29.47 -19.60 -22.95
C ALA A 189 -29.30 -19.79 -21.42
N SER A 190 -28.25 -20.47 -20.98
CA SER A 190 -27.92 -20.68 -19.58
C SER A 190 -27.48 -19.38 -18.90
N LEU A 191 -26.70 -18.54 -19.61
CA LEU A 191 -26.31 -17.20 -19.15
C LEU A 191 -27.48 -16.22 -19.06
N ILE A 192 -28.40 -16.28 -20.04
CA ILE A 192 -29.64 -15.48 -20.02
C ILE A 192 -30.51 -15.83 -18.79
N THR A 193 -30.47 -17.08 -18.33
CA THR A 193 -31.20 -17.53 -17.13
C THR A 193 -30.58 -16.96 -15.86
N VAL A 194 -29.25 -16.93 -15.76
CA VAL A 194 -28.50 -16.30 -14.65
C VAL A 194 -28.70 -14.78 -14.63
N ALA A 195 -28.67 -14.13 -15.80
CA ALA A 195 -28.83 -12.68 -15.92
C ALA A 195 -30.27 -12.19 -15.65
N LYS A 196 -31.30 -13.00 -15.96
CA LYS A 196 -32.72 -12.65 -15.72
C LYS A 196 -33.15 -12.65 -14.25
N ALA A 197 -32.32 -13.17 -13.34
CA ALA A 197 -32.61 -13.19 -11.90
C ALA A 197 -32.33 -11.85 -11.18
N MET A 198 -31.88 -10.80 -11.89
CA MET A 198 -31.45 -9.51 -11.31
C MET A 198 -32.34 -8.32 -11.74
N PRO A 199 -32.99 -7.60 -10.79
CA PRO A 199 -32.95 -6.12 -10.88
C PRO A 199 -33.00 -5.31 -9.55
N MET A 200 -32.34 -4.15 -9.53
CA MET A 200 -32.46 -2.97 -8.63
C MET A 200 -32.32 -3.15 -7.10
N GLU A 201 -31.17 -2.67 -6.62
CA GLU A 201 -30.82 -2.20 -5.27
C GLU A 201 -30.93 -3.19 -4.11
N CYS A 202 -29.78 -3.80 -3.75
CA CYS A 202 -29.44 -4.16 -2.38
C CYS A 202 -27.93 -3.92 -2.18
N VAL A 203 -27.57 -2.80 -1.53
CA VAL A 203 -26.18 -2.49 -1.17
C VAL A 203 -25.83 -3.25 0.12
N TYR A 204 -24.77 -4.06 0.09
CA TYR A 204 -24.22 -4.67 1.30
C TYR A 204 -23.38 -3.63 2.04
N GLN A 205 -23.75 -3.31 3.28
CA GLN A 205 -22.95 -2.48 4.18
C GLN A 205 -22.26 -3.40 5.20
N PRO A 206 -20.92 -3.54 5.19
CA PRO A 206 -20.23 -4.36 6.17
C PRO A 206 -20.39 -3.76 7.58
N GLN A 207 -20.84 -4.58 8.53
CA GLN A 207 -20.82 -4.21 9.96
C GLN A 207 -19.40 -4.41 10.50
N SER A 208 -18.84 -3.37 11.09
CA SER A 208 -17.54 -3.42 11.75
C SER A 208 -17.60 -4.37 12.96
N PHE A 209 -16.82 -5.44 12.92
CA PHE A 209 -16.50 -6.23 14.10
C PHE A 209 -15.00 -6.19 14.34
N SER A 210 -14.65 -5.70 15.52
CA SER A 210 -13.32 -5.67 16.09
C SER A 210 -12.92 -7.06 16.56
N GLY A 211 -11.71 -7.49 16.18
CA GLY A 211 -11.03 -8.59 16.86
C GLY A 211 -10.30 -9.57 15.95
N MET A 212 -9.17 -9.12 15.37
CA MET A 212 -7.86 -9.81 15.29
C MET A 212 -7.10 -9.33 14.03
N GLU A 213 -6.23 -8.32 14.16
CA GLU A 213 -5.38 -7.86 13.05
C GLU A 213 -4.03 -8.62 13.00
N LEU A 214 -3.78 -9.23 11.83
CA LEU A 214 -2.62 -9.28 10.90
C LEU A 214 -1.17 -9.04 11.41
N PRO A 215 -0.13 -9.40 10.61
CA PRO A 215 0.45 -8.32 9.79
C PRO A 215 1.12 -8.72 8.44
N ASN A 216 1.01 -7.82 7.45
CA ASN A 216 2.21 -7.29 6.81
C ASN A 216 2.77 -6.26 7.82
N THR A 217 3.96 -6.50 8.37
CA THR A 217 4.50 -5.67 9.45
C THR A 217 4.74 -4.23 8.95
N PRO A 218 4.20 -3.17 9.59
CA PRO A 218 4.44 -1.80 9.18
C PRO A 218 5.94 -1.48 9.13
N LEU A 219 6.36 -0.78 8.09
CA LEU A 219 7.75 -0.38 7.90
C LEU A 219 8.08 0.89 8.69
N VAL A 220 9.29 0.94 9.26
CA VAL A 220 9.85 2.16 9.86
C VAL A 220 11.09 2.54 9.08
N MET A 221 11.08 3.73 8.49
CA MET A 221 12.13 4.21 7.60
C MET A 221 12.59 5.59 8.05
N ALA A 222 13.74 6.05 7.57
CA ALA A 222 14.19 7.40 7.84
C ALA A 222 15.12 7.91 6.75
N TYR A 223 15.06 9.21 6.49
CA TYR A 223 16.10 9.90 5.74
C TYR A 223 17.40 9.96 6.54
N TYR A 224 18.51 9.85 5.80
CA TYR A 224 19.85 10.14 6.26
C TYR A 224 20.45 11.19 5.33
N PRO A 225 20.40 12.47 5.71
CA PRO A 225 20.94 13.52 4.86
C PRO A 225 22.48 13.57 4.94
N ASP A 226 23.13 13.99 3.87
CA ASP A 226 24.57 13.97 3.75
C ASP A 226 25.26 14.99 4.67
N TRP A 227 24.59 16.11 4.96
CA TRP A 227 25.04 17.10 5.93
C TRP A 227 25.06 16.56 7.38
N ALA A 228 24.34 15.47 7.68
CA ALA A 228 24.38 14.84 8.99
C ALA A 228 25.64 14.01 9.23
N GLY A 229 26.49 13.78 8.22
CA GLY A 229 27.61 12.84 8.33
C GLY A 229 28.62 13.10 9.45
N THR A 230 28.72 14.36 9.92
CA THR A 230 29.62 14.73 11.02
C THR A 230 28.96 14.58 12.39
N SER A 231 27.70 14.98 12.52
CA SER A 231 26.92 15.02 13.76
C SER A 231 26.18 13.71 14.08
N CYS A 232 25.90 12.91 13.05
CA CYS A 232 25.29 11.59 13.12
C CYS A 232 26.02 10.63 12.16
N PRO A 233 27.25 10.17 12.49
CA PRO A 233 27.98 9.25 11.62
C PRO A 233 27.19 7.93 11.39
N PRO A 234 27.26 7.31 10.20
CA PRO A 234 26.46 6.12 9.88
C PRO A 234 26.63 4.97 10.87
N GLU A 235 27.83 4.79 11.43
CA GLU A 235 28.16 3.71 12.35
C GLU A 235 27.53 3.89 13.74
N THR A 236 27.00 5.07 14.04
CA THR A 236 26.27 5.36 15.28
C THR A 236 24.76 5.15 15.15
N ILE A 237 24.25 4.93 13.94
CA ILE A 237 22.82 4.72 13.70
C ILE A 237 22.39 3.39 14.33
N ALA A 238 21.31 3.44 15.11
CA ALA A 238 20.66 2.25 15.64
C ALA A 238 19.81 1.56 14.55
N PHE A 239 20.47 0.99 13.52
CA PHE A 239 19.82 0.41 12.34
C PHE A 239 18.73 -0.63 12.66
N ALA A 240 18.80 -1.30 13.82
CA ALA A 240 17.73 -2.22 14.25
C ALA A 240 16.34 -1.54 14.32
N LEU A 241 16.29 -0.23 14.54
CA LEU A 241 15.08 0.57 14.61
C LEU A 241 14.48 0.90 13.23
N PHE A 242 15.19 0.62 12.14
CA PHE A 242 14.76 0.95 10.77
C PHE A 242 14.75 -0.29 9.88
N ASP A 243 13.87 -0.28 8.88
CA ASP A 243 13.81 -1.28 7.81
C ASP A 243 14.53 -0.77 6.56
N TRP A 244 14.36 0.53 6.26
CA TRP A 244 15.05 1.24 5.17
C TRP A 244 15.64 2.55 5.65
N ILE A 245 16.76 2.93 5.04
CA ILE A 245 17.36 4.26 5.15
C ILE A 245 17.41 4.90 3.77
N ASP A 246 17.03 6.18 3.72
CA ASP A 246 16.92 6.96 2.50
C ASP A 246 18.08 7.95 2.48
N PHE A 247 19.14 7.67 1.72
CA PHE A 247 20.27 8.59 1.65
C PHE A 247 19.88 9.85 0.85
N ALA A 248 19.95 11.00 1.51
CA ALA A 248 19.60 12.31 0.97
C ALA A 248 20.88 13.17 0.82
N PHE A 249 21.15 13.87 -0.27
CA PHE A 249 20.55 13.70 -1.58
C PHE A 249 21.63 13.53 -2.65
N ALA A 250 21.25 12.80 -3.70
CA ALA A 250 21.84 12.97 -5.02
C ALA A 250 21.06 14.05 -5.78
N LEU A 251 21.74 14.86 -6.58
CA LEU A 251 21.12 15.90 -7.39
C LEU A 251 21.20 15.58 -8.88
N PRO A 252 20.12 15.80 -9.66
CA PRO A 252 20.17 15.68 -11.11
C PRO A 252 20.99 16.82 -11.73
N THR A 253 21.85 16.50 -12.70
CA THR A 253 22.62 17.51 -13.43
C THR A 253 21.88 17.98 -14.68
N ARG A 254 22.30 19.13 -15.23
CA ARG A 254 21.78 19.64 -16.53
C ARG A 254 22.03 18.69 -17.71
N SER A 255 23.00 17.78 -17.59
CA SER A 255 23.31 16.75 -18.57
C SER A 255 22.72 15.39 -18.18
N PHE A 256 21.69 15.39 -17.32
CA PHE A 256 20.93 14.21 -16.89
C PHE A 256 21.80 13.15 -16.18
N GLY A 257 22.87 13.59 -15.54
CA GLY A 257 23.71 12.79 -14.65
C GLY A 257 23.31 12.96 -13.19
N ILE A 258 24.12 12.38 -12.30
CA ILE A 258 24.00 12.51 -10.85
C ILE A 258 25.21 13.29 -10.32
N SER A 259 24.95 14.30 -9.51
CA SER A 259 25.95 15.06 -8.76
C SER A 259 25.68 15.01 -7.27
N TRP A 260 26.68 15.44 -6.50
CA TRP A 260 26.68 15.46 -5.05
C TRP A 260 27.07 16.84 -4.57
N ASP A 261 26.62 17.24 -3.38
CA ASP A 261 26.94 18.55 -2.81
C ASP A 261 28.42 18.67 -2.42
N SER A 262 29.08 17.55 -2.15
CA SER A 262 30.51 17.50 -1.86
C SER A 262 31.19 16.24 -2.39
N ASP A 263 32.52 16.31 -2.54
CA ASP A 263 33.36 15.15 -2.87
C ASP A 263 33.38 14.07 -1.76
N GLU A 264 32.92 14.41 -0.55
CA GLU A 264 32.82 13.49 0.58
C GLU A 264 31.49 12.73 0.62
N THR A 265 30.43 13.28 0.02
CA THR A 265 29.08 12.69 -0.01
C THR A 265 29.08 11.24 -0.56
N PRO A 266 29.76 10.90 -1.67
CA PRO A 266 29.88 9.51 -2.12
C PRO A 266 30.56 8.55 -1.13
N LYS A 267 31.57 9.04 -0.39
CA LYS A 267 32.26 8.22 0.62
C LYS A 267 31.35 7.99 1.82
N LEU A 268 30.57 9.00 2.20
CA LEU A 268 29.56 8.89 3.23
C LEU A 268 28.48 7.88 2.86
N LEU A 269 27.97 7.93 1.62
CA LEU A 269 27.02 6.93 1.11
C LEU A 269 27.59 5.51 1.18
N THR A 270 28.85 5.32 0.76
CA THR A 270 29.52 4.02 0.84
C THR A 270 29.56 3.49 2.27
N ARG A 271 29.88 4.35 3.25
CA ARG A 271 29.87 3.99 4.68
C ARG A 271 28.48 3.65 5.17
N LEU A 272 27.46 4.42 4.78
CA LEU A 272 26.07 4.16 5.16
C LEU A 272 25.59 2.81 4.65
N VAL A 273 25.77 2.53 3.35
CA VAL A 273 25.36 1.24 2.76
C VAL A 273 26.05 0.09 3.49
N ALA A 274 27.37 0.16 3.68
CA ALA A 274 28.10 -0.88 4.40
C ALA A 274 27.58 -1.09 5.83
N ALA A 275 27.33 -0.01 6.57
CA ALA A 275 26.86 -0.08 7.96
C ALA A 275 25.43 -0.65 8.06
N ALA A 276 24.52 -0.23 7.18
CA ALA A 276 23.15 -0.71 7.12
C ALA A 276 23.08 -2.18 6.71
N HIS A 277 23.80 -2.56 5.64
CA HIS A 277 23.84 -3.93 5.14
C HIS A 277 24.45 -4.90 6.16
N ALA A 278 25.46 -4.48 6.91
CA ALA A 278 26.03 -5.27 8.01
C ALA A 278 25.00 -5.58 9.12
N LYS A 279 23.91 -4.83 9.19
CA LYS A 279 22.76 -5.05 10.10
C LYS A 279 21.54 -5.65 9.39
N GLY A 280 21.69 -6.07 8.13
CA GLY A 280 20.62 -6.64 7.32
C GLY A 280 19.55 -5.63 6.91
N LYS A 281 19.86 -4.33 6.98
CA LYS A 281 18.93 -3.24 6.62
C LYS A 281 19.18 -2.77 5.20
N LYS A 282 18.20 -2.06 4.65
CA LYS A 282 18.17 -1.68 3.24
C LYS A 282 18.43 -0.20 3.05
N VAL A 283 19.09 0.16 1.96
CA VAL A 283 19.39 1.56 1.63
C VAL A 283 18.89 1.88 0.24
N LYS A 284 18.13 2.97 0.12
CA LYS A 284 17.80 3.57 -1.18
C LYS A 284 18.41 4.97 -1.27
N LEU A 285 18.79 5.36 -2.48
CA LEU A 285 19.28 6.71 -2.75
C LEU A 285 18.11 7.60 -3.13
N SER A 286 17.91 8.71 -2.41
CA SER A 286 16.97 9.74 -2.79
C SER A 286 17.61 10.75 -3.75
N VAL A 287 16.98 10.90 -4.91
CA VAL A 287 17.40 11.82 -5.96
C VAL A 287 16.45 13.01 -5.94
N GLY A 288 16.93 14.16 -5.45
CA GLY A 288 16.11 15.34 -5.11
C GLY A 288 16.76 16.69 -5.45
N GLY A 289 16.44 17.74 -4.66
CA GLY A 289 16.96 19.12 -4.81
C GLY A 289 16.67 19.79 -6.17
N TRP A 290 15.47 19.50 -6.70
CA TRP A 290 15.16 19.36 -8.13
C TRP A 290 15.41 20.54 -9.09
N THR A 291 15.89 20.22 -10.30
CA THR A 291 15.77 21.04 -11.55
C THR A 291 15.36 20.21 -12.79
N GLY A 292 14.85 18.99 -12.58
CA GLY A 292 14.86 17.89 -13.54
C GLY A 292 13.65 17.73 -14.48
N SER A 293 12.74 18.69 -14.64
CA SER A 293 11.63 18.54 -15.63
C SER A 293 12.17 18.20 -17.02
N LYS A 294 13.36 18.71 -17.37
CA LYS A 294 14.09 18.36 -18.59
C LYS A 294 14.62 16.94 -18.63
N ALA A 295 14.98 16.34 -17.49
CA ALA A 295 15.52 14.99 -17.42
C ALA A 295 14.45 13.93 -17.74
N VAL A 296 13.17 14.28 -17.60
CA VAL A 296 12.05 13.36 -17.87
C VAL A 296 11.24 13.70 -19.13
N ALA A 297 11.54 14.83 -19.78
CA ALA A 297 10.71 15.40 -20.84
C ALA A 297 10.68 14.57 -22.15
N THR A 298 11.82 14.03 -22.58
CA THR A 298 11.93 13.28 -23.85
C THR A 298 12.33 11.83 -23.62
N GLU A 299 12.14 10.97 -24.62
CA GLU A 299 12.57 9.57 -24.52
C GLU A 299 14.07 9.46 -24.29
N GLU A 300 14.87 10.25 -25.02
CA GLU A 300 16.33 10.23 -24.93
C GLU A 300 16.83 10.72 -23.56
N SER A 301 16.21 11.77 -23.01
CA SER A 301 16.56 12.30 -21.68
C SER A 301 16.18 11.32 -20.57
N ARG A 302 14.98 10.71 -20.64
CA ARG A 302 14.55 9.65 -19.72
C ARG A 302 15.50 8.46 -19.74
N ASP A 303 15.88 8.02 -20.93
CA ASP A 303 16.80 6.90 -21.12
C ASP A 303 18.17 7.19 -20.53
N LEU A 304 18.74 8.36 -20.83
CA LEU A 304 20.04 8.73 -20.30
C LEU A 304 20.01 8.86 -18.78
N PHE A 305 18.99 9.51 -18.23
CA PHE A 305 18.85 9.69 -16.80
C PHE A 305 18.65 8.35 -16.05
N ALA A 306 17.76 7.49 -16.56
CA ALA A 306 17.49 6.18 -15.96
C ALA A 306 18.75 5.28 -15.97
N ASN A 307 19.55 5.34 -17.04
CA ASN A 307 20.82 4.59 -17.10
C ASN A 307 21.88 5.17 -16.14
N ASN A 308 21.94 6.49 -15.96
CA ASN A 308 22.84 7.10 -14.97
C ASN A 308 22.44 6.72 -13.53
N ILE A 309 21.14 6.67 -13.24
CA ILE A 309 20.63 6.14 -11.97
C ILE A 309 21.01 4.66 -11.80
N LEU A 310 20.87 3.83 -12.85
CA LEU A 310 21.29 2.43 -12.81
C LEU A 310 22.79 2.28 -12.51
N ASN A 311 23.63 3.18 -13.03
CA ASN A 311 25.06 3.17 -12.76
C ASN A 311 25.36 3.46 -11.28
N VAL A 312 24.72 4.48 -10.70
CA VAL A 312 24.86 4.82 -9.28
C VAL A 312 24.28 3.71 -8.39
N TYR A 313 23.11 3.17 -8.76
CA TYR A 313 22.49 2.02 -8.10
C TYR A 313 23.48 0.86 -7.96
N LYS A 314 24.17 0.50 -9.04
CA LYS A 314 25.20 -0.57 -9.04
C LYS A 314 26.46 -0.17 -8.31
N GLN A 315 26.93 1.06 -8.49
CA GLN A 315 28.20 1.54 -7.92
C GLN A 315 28.19 1.49 -6.39
N PHE A 316 27.07 1.83 -5.77
CA PHE A 316 26.93 1.87 -4.31
C PHE A 316 26.15 0.68 -3.75
N GLU A 317 25.88 -0.36 -4.57
CA GLU A 317 25.18 -1.57 -4.15
C GLU A 317 23.83 -1.27 -3.46
N LEU A 318 23.07 -0.33 -4.03
CA LEU A 318 21.81 0.14 -3.43
C LEU A 318 20.69 -0.92 -3.54
N ASP A 319 19.71 -0.83 -2.65
CA ASP A 319 18.52 -1.69 -2.65
C ASP A 319 17.31 -1.02 -3.33
N GLY A 320 17.38 0.29 -3.56
CA GLY A 320 16.32 1.03 -4.24
C GLY A 320 16.74 2.45 -4.63
N ILE A 321 15.82 3.12 -5.32
CA ILE A 321 15.91 4.52 -5.70
C ILE A 321 14.63 5.22 -5.26
N ASP A 322 14.79 6.36 -4.62
CA ASP A 322 13.73 7.27 -4.24
C ASP A 322 13.79 8.52 -5.12
N LEU A 323 12.64 8.95 -5.63
CA LEU A 323 12.51 10.13 -6.48
C LEU A 323 11.79 11.24 -5.73
N ASP A 324 12.57 12.20 -5.23
CA ASP A 324 12.08 13.33 -4.45
C ASP A 324 11.98 14.58 -5.33
N TRP A 325 11.07 14.50 -6.31
CA TRP A 325 10.80 15.61 -7.21
C TRP A 325 9.78 16.55 -6.57
N GLU A 326 10.26 17.75 -6.21
CA GLU A 326 9.45 18.83 -5.65
C GLU A 326 9.19 20.01 -6.63
N TYR A 327 8.12 20.03 -7.43
CA TYR A 327 7.10 19.01 -7.62
C TYR A 327 6.70 18.86 -9.10
N PRO A 328 6.20 17.70 -9.56
CA PRO A 328 5.67 17.58 -10.91
C PRO A 328 4.51 18.55 -11.15
N GLY A 329 4.67 19.46 -12.13
CA GLY A 329 3.63 20.40 -12.53
C GLY A 329 3.38 21.55 -11.54
N HIS A 330 4.21 21.69 -10.49
CA HIS A 330 4.11 22.77 -9.52
C HIS A 330 5.49 23.22 -9.03
N GLU A 331 5.67 24.52 -8.82
CA GLU A 331 6.93 25.05 -8.30
C GLU A 331 7.08 24.70 -6.81
N GLY A 332 8.11 23.92 -6.47
CA GLY A 332 8.50 23.68 -5.07
C GLY A 332 9.38 24.83 -4.58
N ALA A 333 10.69 24.73 -4.81
CA ALA A 333 11.63 25.81 -4.56
C ALA A 333 11.64 26.84 -5.70
N ALA A 334 11.91 28.09 -5.35
CA ALA A 334 11.99 29.18 -6.32
C ALA A 334 13.07 28.90 -7.38
N GLY A 335 12.67 28.94 -8.65
CA GLY A 335 13.56 28.65 -9.79
C GLY A 335 13.54 27.19 -10.25
N ASN A 336 12.74 26.32 -9.63
CA ASN A 336 12.47 24.99 -10.15
C ASN A 336 11.77 25.10 -11.51
N GLN A 337 12.17 24.23 -12.45
CA GLN A 337 11.49 24.15 -13.74
C GLN A 337 10.14 23.45 -13.53
N VAL A 338 9.12 23.95 -14.23
CA VAL A 338 7.76 23.43 -14.17
C VAL A 338 7.22 23.32 -15.59
N ASP A 339 6.66 22.17 -15.92
CA ASP A 339 5.96 21.91 -17.18
C ASP A 339 4.61 21.22 -16.88
N SER A 340 3.56 21.57 -17.62
CA SER A 340 2.24 20.95 -17.41
C SER A 340 2.21 19.46 -17.78
N GLN A 341 3.20 18.97 -18.52
CA GLN A 341 3.36 17.56 -18.84
C GLN A 341 4.22 16.80 -17.81
N ASP A 342 4.70 17.45 -16.75
CA ASP A 342 5.62 16.85 -15.79
C ASP A 342 5.09 15.54 -15.20
N SER A 343 3.85 15.50 -14.73
CA SER A 343 3.25 14.26 -14.17
C SER A 343 3.12 13.15 -15.21
N ASN A 344 2.77 13.47 -16.46
CA ASN A 344 2.70 12.48 -17.55
C ASN A 344 4.09 11.95 -17.90
N ASN A 345 5.06 12.85 -17.99
CA ASN A 345 6.46 12.52 -18.23
C ASN A 345 7.05 11.71 -17.09
N PHE A 346 6.61 11.96 -15.86
CA PHE A 346 7.03 11.21 -14.69
C PHE A 346 6.60 9.74 -14.78
N VAL A 347 5.37 9.45 -15.21
CA VAL A 347 4.90 8.08 -15.44
C VAL A 347 5.74 7.38 -16.51
N LEU A 348 6.04 8.07 -17.61
CA LEU A 348 6.90 7.52 -18.67
C LEU A 348 8.32 7.22 -18.15
N PHE A 349 8.84 8.10 -17.30
CA PHE A 349 10.13 7.92 -16.66
C PHE A 349 10.12 6.75 -15.68
N LEU A 350 9.10 6.62 -14.82
CA LEU A 350 8.95 5.49 -13.90
C LEU A 350 8.87 4.15 -14.64
N ARG A 351 8.13 4.08 -15.77
CA ARG A 351 8.12 2.89 -16.64
C ARG A 351 9.51 2.55 -17.15
N ARG A 352 10.26 3.55 -17.61
CA ARG A 352 11.63 3.35 -18.09
C ARG A 352 12.55 2.90 -16.97
N LEU A 353 12.45 3.53 -15.79
CA LEU A 353 13.25 3.24 -14.64
C LEU A 353 13.01 1.81 -14.12
N ARG A 354 11.75 1.35 -14.13
CA ARG A 354 11.40 -0.07 -13.90
C ARG A 354 11.96 -1.03 -14.93
N ALA A 355 12.05 -0.62 -16.19
CA ALA A 355 12.63 -1.47 -17.22
C ALA A 355 14.16 -1.63 -17.11
N VAL A 356 14.87 -0.64 -16.56
CA VAL A 356 16.36 -0.67 -16.48
C VAL A 356 16.90 -1.16 -15.14
N LEU A 357 16.19 -0.93 -14.03
CA LEU A 357 16.59 -1.40 -12.71
C LEU A 357 16.31 -2.91 -12.56
N PRO A 358 17.10 -3.63 -11.75
CA PRO A 358 16.85 -5.05 -11.52
C PRO A 358 15.51 -5.27 -10.79
N PRO A 359 14.83 -6.43 -10.97
CA PRO A 359 13.51 -6.69 -10.39
C PRO A 359 13.42 -6.56 -8.86
N GLY A 360 14.54 -6.72 -8.16
CA GLY A 360 14.61 -6.58 -6.69
C GLY A 360 14.77 -5.13 -6.19
N ALA A 361 15.07 -4.17 -7.06
CA ALA A 361 15.26 -2.78 -6.68
C ALA A 361 13.92 -2.12 -6.37
N ARG A 362 13.80 -1.37 -5.27
CA ARG A 362 12.60 -0.55 -5.02
C ARG A 362 12.61 0.77 -5.81
N ILE A 363 11.49 1.18 -6.43
CA ILE A 363 11.25 2.61 -6.73
C ILE A 363 10.30 3.15 -5.69
N THR A 364 10.62 4.31 -5.18
CA THR A 364 9.70 5.09 -4.37
C THR A 364 9.73 6.52 -4.85
N ALA A 365 8.74 7.30 -4.42
CA ALA A 365 8.75 8.74 -4.62
C ALA A 365 8.23 9.43 -3.37
N ALA A 366 8.61 10.68 -3.19
CA ALA A 366 8.02 11.57 -2.21
C ALA A 366 7.05 12.54 -2.90
N ALA A 367 5.99 12.91 -2.20
CA ALA A 367 4.98 13.82 -2.71
C ALA A 367 4.34 14.64 -1.57
N GLN A 368 3.66 15.70 -1.97
CA GLN A 368 2.92 16.58 -1.06
C GLN A 368 1.72 15.85 -0.42
N THR A 369 1.04 16.54 0.49
CA THR A 369 -0.25 16.11 1.06
C THR A 369 -1.40 16.08 0.05
N VAL A 370 -1.15 16.40 -1.22
CA VAL A 370 -2.13 16.36 -2.32
C VAL A 370 -1.60 15.53 -3.48
N PRO A 371 -2.48 14.85 -4.25
CA PRO A 371 -2.11 14.10 -5.45
C PRO A 371 -1.29 14.91 -6.45
N PHE A 372 -0.53 14.22 -7.30
CA PHE A 372 0.22 14.83 -8.41
C PHE A 372 -0.66 15.75 -9.26
N THR A 373 -0.04 16.75 -9.87
CA THR A 373 -0.74 17.81 -10.62
C THR A 373 -1.05 17.35 -12.04
N ASP A 374 -2.27 17.57 -12.51
CA ASP A 374 -2.66 17.31 -13.89
C ASP A 374 -2.22 18.46 -14.83
N PRO A 375 -2.34 18.31 -16.17
CA PRO A 375 -1.95 19.37 -17.10
C PRO A 375 -2.73 20.67 -17.01
N SER A 376 -3.86 20.70 -16.27
CA SER A 376 -4.63 21.91 -16.00
C SER A 376 -4.17 22.65 -14.74
N GLY A 377 -3.25 22.06 -13.97
CA GLY A 377 -2.74 22.63 -12.72
C GLY A 377 -3.51 22.16 -11.48
N GLU A 378 -4.43 21.20 -11.63
CA GLU A 378 -5.27 20.71 -10.53
C GLU A 378 -4.79 19.35 -10.02
N PRO A 379 -5.07 18.98 -8.76
CA PRO A 379 -4.75 17.64 -8.27
C PRO A 379 -5.45 16.53 -9.08
N MET A 380 -4.66 15.56 -9.54
CA MET A 380 -5.15 14.42 -10.32
C MET A 380 -6.20 13.63 -9.52
N GLN A 381 -7.31 13.31 -10.20
CA GLN A 381 -8.39 12.49 -9.65
C GLN A 381 -8.12 10.99 -9.72
N ASP A 382 -7.14 10.57 -10.54
CA ASP A 382 -6.70 9.19 -10.67
C ASP A 382 -5.18 9.14 -10.80
N VAL A 383 -4.54 8.51 -9.82
CA VAL A 383 -3.08 8.30 -9.74
C VAL A 383 -2.73 6.81 -9.73
N SER A 384 -3.66 5.92 -10.08
CA SER A 384 -3.47 4.47 -10.10
C SER A 384 -2.26 4.03 -10.94
N GLN A 385 -2.00 4.70 -12.06
CA GLN A 385 -0.81 4.46 -12.89
C GLN A 385 0.53 4.67 -12.16
N PHE A 386 0.58 5.52 -11.15
CA PHE A 386 1.77 5.70 -10.31
C PHE A 386 1.90 4.55 -9.31
N ALA A 387 0.78 4.11 -8.71
CA ALA A 387 0.74 2.98 -7.79
C ALA A 387 1.15 1.64 -8.45
N GLU A 388 0.91 1.49 -9.75
CA GLU A 388 1.41 0.34 -10.54
C GLU A 388 2.93 0.32 -10.71
N LEU A 389 3.59 1.47 -10.62
CA LEU A 389 5.01 1.64 -10.96
C LEU A 389 5.91 1.86 -9.75
N LEU A 390 5.35 2.39 -8.66
CA LEU A 390 6.03 2.65 -7.40
C LEU A 390 5.78 1.49 -6.42
N ASP A 391 6.81 1.08 -5.70
CA ASP A 391 6.67 0.15 -4.59
C ASP A 391 5.92 0.82 -3.43
N TRP A 392 6.21 2.09 -3.16
CA TRP A 392 5.42 2.96 -2.28
C TRP A 392 5.66 4.46 -2.54
N LEU A 393 4.77 5.28 -1.97
CA LEU A 393 4.82 6.73 -2.02
C LEU A 393 4.88 7.30 -0.61
N LEU A 394 5.85 8.18 -0.35
CA LEU A 394 5.96 8.96 0.88
C LEU A 394 5.11 10.23 0.78
N LEU A 395 4.19 10.41 1.74
CA LEU A 395 3.45 11.64 1.93
C LEU A 395 4.22 12.55 2.89
N MET A 396 4.78 13.64 2.36
CA MET A 396 5.55 14.63 3.13
C MET A 396 4.61 15.50 3.98
N ASN A 397 4.13 14.92 5.08
CA ASN A 397 3.26 15.59 6.05
C ASN A 397 4.09 16.45 7.03
N TYR A 398 4.83 17.41 6.48
CA TYR A 398 5.62 18.40 7.20
C TYR A 398 5.81 19.64 6.33
N ASP A 399 6.41 20.68 6.88
CA ASP A 399 6.57 21.99 6.24
C ASP A 399 5.23 22.67 5.86
N VAL A 400 4.15 22.29 6.55
CA VAL A 400 2.84 22.94 6.40
C VAL A 400 2.90 24.39 6.89
N TRP A 401 3.75 24.66 7.87
CA TRP A 401 3.98 26.01 8.36
C TRP A 401 5.44 26.23 8.77
N SER A 402 6.09 27.19 8.11
CA SER A 402 7.47 27.58 8.38
C SER A 402 7.58 28.74 9.38
N SER A 403 8.81 29.17 9.69
CA SER A 403 9.04 30.32 10.58
C SER A 403 8.26 31.56 10.11
N SER A 404 7.50 32.17 11.03
CA SER A 404 6.66 33.32 10.73
C SER A 404 6.32 34.10 12.00
N PRO A 405 6.14 35.44 11.92
CA PRO A 405 5.60 36.21 13.05
C PRO A 405 4.23 35.71 13.55
N ASN A 406 3.53 34.96 12.71
CA ASN A 406 2.27 34.30 13.05
C ASN A 406 2.40 32.78 12.81
N PRO A 407 3.04 32.04 13.73
CA PRO A 407 3.41 30.63 13.51
C PRO A 407 2.20 29.69 13.54
N GLY A 408 2.24 28.62 12.75
CA GLY A 408 1.24 27.55 12.66
C GLY A 408 1.86 26.18 12.94
N PRO A 409 1.08 25.08 12.92
CA PRO A 409 1.62 23.74 13.12
C PRO A 409 2.45 23.29 11.91
N ASN A 410 3.64 22.73 12.16
CA ASN A 410 4.55 22.23 11.11
C ASN A 410 3.98 21.00 10.38
N ALA A 411 3.46 20.04 11.15
CA ALA A 411 3.00 18.76 10.63
C ALA A 411 1.72 18.31 11.35
N PRO A 412 0.57 18.95 11.09
CA PRO A 412 -0.70 18.57 11.71
C PRO A 412 -1.12 17.13 11.36
N LEU A 413 -1.69 16.41 12.33
CA LEU A 413 -2.34 15.10 12.09
C LEU A 413 -3.69 15.30 11.39
N TYR A 414 -4.48 16.28 11.84
CA TYR A 414 -5.83 16.55 11.35
C TYR A 414 -6.21 18.03 11.44
N ASP A 415 -7.33 18.43 10.81
CA ASP A 415 -8.01 19.70 11.05
C ASP A 415 -9.28 19.50 11.93
N GLY A 416 -9.08 19.32 13.24
CA GLY A 416 -10.13 18.87 14.15
C GLY A 416 -11.15 19.96 14.48
N CYS A 417 -10.73 21.23 14.45
CA CYS A 417 -11.62 22.38 14.72
C CYS A 417 -12.15 23.07 13.45
N GLN A 418 -11.84 22.54 12.25
CA GLN A 418 -12.36 22.96 10.94
C GLN A 418 -12.23 24.46 10.64
N ASN A 419 -11.07 25.02 10.93
CA ASN A 419 -10.78 26.43 10.72
C ASN A 419 -9.31 26.67 10.36
N SER A 420 -8.62 25.63 9.88
CA SER A 420 -7.35 25.81 9.20
C SER A 420 -7.54 26.73 8.00
N THR A 421 -6.57 27.62 7.74
CA THR A 421 -6.42 28.28 6.44
C THR A 421 -5.70 27.36 5.43
N GLN A 422 -5.25 26.18 5.87
CA GLN A 422 -4.65 25.11 5.08
C GLN A 422 -5.31 23.77 5.45
N PRO A 423 -6.64 23.61 5.29
CA PRO A 423 -7.39 22.44 5.77
C PRO A 423 -6.98 21.13 5.08
N GLU A 424 -6.28 21.25 3.96
CA GLU A 424 -5.82 20.16 3.11
C GLU A 424 -4.40 19.68 3.42
N ALA A 425 -3.66 20.41 4.26
CA ALA A 425 -2.26 20.14 4.58
C ALA A 425 -2.18 19.49 5.97
N ASN A 426 -2.59 18.23 6.06
CA ASN A 426 -2.48 17.38 7.25
C ASN A 426 -2.58 15.90 6.88
N ALA A 427 -2.16 15.00 7.78
CA ALA A 427 -2.05 13.57 7.50
C ALA A 427 -3.39 12.92 7.13
N VAL A 428 -4.48 13.27 7.83
CA VAL A 428 -5.82 12.73 7.54
C VAL A 428 -6.34 13.19 6.18
N ALA A 429 -6.19 14.47 5.85
CA ALA A 429 -6.59 15.01 4.55
C ALA A 429 -5.75 14.39 3.42
N ALA A 430 -4.44 14.24 3.63
CA ALA A 430 -3.53 13.62 2.67
C ALA A 430 -3.92 12.18 2.37
N TYR A 431 -4.10 11.36 3.42
CA TYR A 431 -4.57 9.99 3.30
C TYR A 431 -5.84 9.92 2.44
N ASN A 432 -6.88 10.66 2.82
CA ASN A 432 -8.17 10.63 2.13
C ASN A 432 -8.05 10.99 0.65
N LYS A 433 -7.25 12.01 0.31
CA LYS A 433 -7.08 12.45 -1.08
C LYS A 433 -6.34 11.42 -1.93
N TRP A 434 -5.20 10.94 -1.45
CA TRP A 434 -4.39 9.98 -2.18
C TRP A 434 -5.13 8.66 -2.37
N THR A 435 -5.85 8.17 -1.35
CA THR A 435 -6.67 6.95 -1.48
C THR A 435 -7.89 7.16 -2.36
N SER A 436 -8.54 8.34 -2.31
CA SER A 436 -9.68 8.64 -3.19
C SER A 436 -9.25 8.76 -4.65
N ALA A 437 -8.02 9.21 -4.90
CA ALA A 437 -7.42 9.23 -6.22
C ALA A 437 -6.87 7.85 -6.67
N GLY A 438 -7.12 6.78 -5.91
CA GLY A 438 -6.80 5.40 -6.32
C GLY A 438 -5.42 4.89 -5.89
N PHE A 439 -4.67 5.62 -5.07
CA PHE A 439 -3.42 5.11 -4.48
C PHE A 439 -3.74 4.17 -3.30
N PRO A 440 -3.29 2.91 -3.28
CA PRO A 440 -3.59 1.98 -2.18
C PRO A 440 -2.96 2.43 -0.85
N ALA A 441 -3.73 2.41 0.24
CA ALA A 441 -3.22 2.70 1.59
C ALA A 441 -1.98 1.85 1.93
N SER A 442 -2.00 0.56 1.57
CA SER A 442 -0.89 -0.38 1.77
C SER A 442 0.38 -0.08 0.96
N GLN A 443 0.39 0.98 0.15
CA GLN A 443 1.56 1.51 -0.59
C GLN A 443 1.85 2.98 -0.23
N LEU A 444 1.13 3.55 0.74
CA LEU A 444 1.37 4.91 1.22
C LEU A 444 2.17 4.86 2.53
N VAL A 445 3.10 5.79 2.68
CA VAL A 445 3.97 5.95 3.84
C VAL A 445 3.78 7.35 4.40
N LEU A 446 3.61 7.49 5.71
CA LEU A 446 3.44 8.80 6.34
C LEU A 446 4.79 9.41 6.75
N GLY A 447 5.08 10.62 6.26
CA GLY A 447 6.23 11.42 6.67
C GLY A 447 6.08 12.01 8.06
N LEU A 448 7.12 11.89 8.87
CA LEU A 448 7.17 12.33 10.27
C LEU A 448 8.41 13.23 10.48
N PRO A 449 8.27 14.52 10.78
CA PRO A 449 9.44 15.38 11.00
C PRO A 449 10.03 15.15 12.39
N THR A 450 11.36 15.12 12.48
CA THR A 450 12.14 15.17 13.73
C THR A 450 12.68 16.58 13.99
N TYR A 451 11.97 17.59 13.48
CA TYR A 451 12.33 19.00 13.55
C TYR A 451 11.09 19.88 13.69
N GLY A 452 11.31 21.17 13.93
CA GLY A 452 10.30 22.20 13.99
C GLY A 452 10.81 23.54 13.46
N TYR A 453 10.03 24.59 13.70
CA TYR A 453 10.34 25.95 13.28
C TYR A 453 10.31 26.92 14.46
N ILE A 454 11.43 27.60 14.67
CA ILE A 454 11.56 28.73 15.59
C ILE A 454 11.01 29.98 14.91
N SER A 455 10.10 30.68 15.58
CA SER A 455 9.51 31.94 15.15
C SER A 455 9.68 33.01 16.22
N SER A 456 10.09 34.21 15.81
CA SER A 456 10.02 35.40 16.66
C SER A 456 8.57 35.89 16.74
N SER A 457 7.89 35.60 17.85
CA SER A 457 6.45 35.84 18.01
C SER A 457 6.03 35.90 19.48
N ASP A 458 5.07 36.78 19.76
CA ASP A 458 4.37 36.90 21.05
C ASP A 458 3.04 36.14 21.09
N ALA A 459 2.71 35.40 20.02
CA ALA A 459 1.45 34.69 19.96
C ALA A 459 1.27 33.75 21.18
N THR A 460 0.04 33.66 21.65
CA THR A 460 -0.33 32.76 22.77
C THR A 460 -0.95 31.46 22.26
N SER A 461 -1.12 31.35 20.94
CA SER A 461 -1.62 30.19 20.21
C SER A 461 -1.15 30.26 18.76
N LEU A 462 -1.04 29.11 18.10
CA LEU A 462 -0.69 29.03 16.68
C LEU A 462 -1.76 29.71 15.79
N ARG A 463 -1.32 30.44 14.76
CA ARG A 463 -2.14 31.23 13.84
C ARG A 463 -2.89 30.30 12.90
N GLN A 464 -4.08 29.91 13.35
CA GLN A 464 -5.21 29.53 12.51
C GLN A 464 -6.53 29.39 13.29
N ARG A 465 -6.61 29.75 14.58
CA ARG A 465 -7.81 29.46 15.41
C ARG A 465 -8.08 30.42 16.56
N ARG A 466 -9.36 30.71 16.80
CA ARG A 466 -9.90 31.33 18.03
C ARG A 466 -10.10 30.25 19.09
N SER A 467 -9.53 30.46 20.27
CA SER A 467 -9.56 29.54 21.42
C SER A 467 -10.98 29.27 21.95
N PRO A 468 -11.39 28.02 22.18
CA PRO A 468 -12.25 27.68 23.30
C PRO A 468 -11.34 27.50 24.53
N SER A 469 -11.43 28.44 25.46
CA SER A 469 -10.69 28.44 26.72
C SER A 469 -10.80 27.09 27.45
N ARG A 470 -9.67 26.45 27.80
CA ARG A 470 -9.61 25.56 28.97
C ARG A 470 -8.21 25.41 29.58
N GLN A 471 -8.14 25.87 30.83
CA GLN A 471 -7.21 25.63 31.94
C GLN A 471 -5.80 25.12 31.65
N SER A 472 -4.85 26.06 31.67
CA SER A 472 -3.46 25.83 32.08
C SER A 472 -3.43 25.17 33.47
N ARG A 473 -2.80 24.00 33.56
CA ARG A 473 -2.27 23.52 34.85
C ARG A 473 -1.00 24.32 35.11
N LYS A 474 -1.04 25.19 36.12
CA LYS A 474 0.15 25.86 36.65
C LYS A 474 1.06 24.82 37.29
N GLY A 475 2.07 24.36 36.57
CA GLY A 475 3.28 23.79 37.14
C GLY A 475 4.14 24.94 37.66
N GLY A 476 4.43 24.94 38.95
CA GLY A 476 5.34 25.93 39.53
C GLY A 476 6.78 25.43 39.49
N SER A 477 7.73 26.31 39.20
CA SER A 477 8.81 26.60 40.13
C SER A 477 9.47 27.95 39.81
N ASN A 478 9.63 28.75 40.87
CA ASN A 478 10.60 29.84 40.92
C ASN A 478 11.96 29.18 41.16
N GLN A 479 12.77 29.05 40.12
CA GLN A 479 14.21 28.95 40.24
C GLN A 479 14.81 29.56 38.97
N PHE A 480 15.85 30.39 39.13
CA PHE A 480 16.52 31.08 38.04
C PHE A 480 17.26 30.07 37.16
N ASP A 481 16.53 29.29 36.36
CA ASP A 481 17.14 28.62 35.21
C ASP A 481 17.56 29.71 34.22
N PRO A 482 18.79 29.65 33.68
CA PRO A 482 19.21 30.58 32.65
C PRO A 482 18.21 30.50 31.50
N VAL A 483 17.65 31.65 31.12
CA VAL A 483 16.74 31.74 29.98
C VAL A 483 17.48 31.30 28.73
N VAL A 484 17.01 30.21 28.12
CA VAL A 484 17.53 29.65 26.88
C VAL A 484 16.92 30.44 25.73
N LYS A 485 17.76 30.86 24.78
CA LYS A 485 17.33 31.35 23.48
C LYS A 485 17.70 30.29 22.44
N VAL A 486 16.69 29.62 21.91
CA VAL A 486 16.91 28.50 20.97
C VAL A 486 17.43 29.03 19.64
N VAL A 487 18.39 28.31 19.05
CA VAL A 487 18.88 28.53 17.69
C VAL A 487 18.85 27.24 16.88
N GLY A 488 18.73 27.37 15.55
CA GLY A 488 18.94 26.26 14.62
C GLY A 488 20.42 25.87 14.50
N GLU A 489 20.71 24.84 13.71
CA GLU A 489 22.10 24.41 13.46
C GLU A 489 22.92 25.47 12.69
N ASP A 490 22.25 26.37 11.98
CA ASP A 490 22.84 27.55 11.32
C ASP A 490 23.15 28.70 12.30
N GLY A 491 22.85 28.52 13.58
CA GLY A 491 23.01 29.52 14.63
C GLY A 491 21.97 30.64 14.61
N GLN A 492 20.96 30.58 13.74
CA GLN A 492 19.90 31.58 13.66
C GLN A 492 18.82 31.32 14.71
N SER A 493 18.24 32.38 15.26
CA SER A 493 17.15 32.29 16.26
C SER A 493 15.75 32.25 15.65
N GLU A 494 15.66 32.05 14.34
CA GLU A 494 14.44 31.88 13.53
C GLU A 494 14.77 30.86 12.45
N GLY A 495 13.78 30.09 11.99
CA GLY A 495 14.00 29.04 10.99
C GLY A 495 13.91 27.64 11.59
N GLN A 496 14.47 26.66 10.89
CA GLN A 496 14.33 25.26 11.27
C GLN A 496 15.19 24.92 12.50
N VAL A 497 14.69 24.03 13.36
CA VAL A 497 15.42 23.49 14.51
C VAL A 497 15.11 22.02 14.70
N LEU A 498 16.15 21.21 14.88
CA LEU A 498 15.99 19.78 15.14
C LEU A 498 15.42 19.56 16.54
N PHE A 499 14.63 18.50 16.71
CA PHE A 499 14.08 18.13 18.02
C PHE A 499 15.19 17.93 19.05
N ARG A 500 16.28 17.22 18.69
CA ARG A 500 17.42 17.03 19.58
C ARG A 500 18.08 18.33 20.03
N GLU A 501 18.03 19.39 19.22
CA GLU A 501 18.62 20.68 19.57
C GLU A 501 17.76 21.41 20.61
N LEU A 502 16.43 21.24 20.58
CA LEU A 502 15.56 21.70 21.66
C LEU A 502 15.92 21.04 23.00
N VAL A 503 16.27 19.76 22.97
CA VAL A 503 16.71 19.00 24.16
C VAL A 503 18.11 19.43 24.60
N ARG A 504 19.08 19.47 23.68
CA ARG A 504 20.49 19.83 23.97
C ARG A 504 20.65 21.25 24.49
N GLN A 505 19.88 22.19 23.96
CA GLN A 505 19.91 23.59 24.40
C GLN A 505 19.13 23.81 25.71
N GLY A 506 18.38 22.80 26.19
CA GLY A 506 17.64 22.86 27.46
C GLY A 506 16.28 23.55 27.37
N ALA A 507 15.74 23.73 26.17
CA ALA A 507 14.37 24.20 25.96
C ALA A 507 13.33 23.09 26.20
N LEU A 508 13.76 21.83 26.05
CA LEU A 508 13.02 20.63 26.43
C LEU A 508 13.84 19.78 27.39
N VAL A 509 13.17 19.20 28.38
CA VAL A 509 13.76 18.18 29.25
C VAL A 509 12.89 16.93 29.27
N GLN A 510 13.53 15.77 29.21
CA GLN A 510 12.83 14.51 29.40
C GLN A 510 12.36 14.42 30.84
N THR A 511 11.09 14.09 31.02
CA THR A 511 10.47 13.88 32.32
C THR A 511 9.96 12.44 32.40
N GLN A 512 9.47 12.03 33.58
CA GLN A 512 8.99 10.66 33.77
C GLN A 512 7.87 10.35 32.76
N PRO A 513 7.87 9.16 32.12
CA PRO A 513 6.81 8.74 31.21
C PRO A 513 5.43 8.92 31.85
N THR A 514 4.50 9.52 31.13
CA THR A 514 3.12 9.74 31.60
C THR A 514 2.08 8.90 30.87
N ASP A 515 2.48 8.15 29.84
CA ASP A 515 1.58 7.34 29.02
C ASP A 515 1.63 5.83 29.36
N VAL A 516 0.59 5.12 28.92
CA VAL A 516 0.37 3.69 29.20
C VAL A 516 1.42 2.79 28.50
N ASN A 517 2.16 3.34 27.53
CA ASN A 517 3.16 2.64 26.72
C ASN A 517 4.60 2.88 27.20
N ASN A 518 4.78 3.62 28.29
CA ASN A 518 6.09 3.98 28.84
C ASN A 518 6.98 4.65 27.78
N SER A 519 6.40 5.53 26.95
CA SER A 519 7.09 6.33 25.94
C SER A 519 7.75 7.54 26.59
N ALA A 520 8.82 8.06 25.98
CA ALA A 520 9.47 9.25 26.46
C ALA A 520 8.50 10.44 26.46
N TYR A 521 8.55 11.27 27.51
CA TYR A 521 7.75 12.49 27.60
C TYR A 521 8.69 13.68 27.85
N PHE A 522 8.48 14.78 27.13
CA PHE A 522 9.31 15.98 27.21
C PHE A 522 8.45 17.17 27.63
N ASP A 523 8.93 17.97 28.58
CA ASP A 523 8.29 19.20 29.02
C ASP A 523 9.18 20.42 28.76
N GLY A 524 8.57 21.60 28.73
CA GLY A 524 9.28 22.87 28.52
C GLY A 524 10.21 23.20 29.69
N ALA A 525 11.40 23.71 29.36
CA ALA A 525 12.41 24.15 30.31
C ALA A 525 13.16 25.39 29.79
N GLY A 526 14.11 25.92 30.57
CA GLY A 526 14.94 27.04 30.10
C GLY A 526 14.14 28.32 29.79
N GLY A 527 13.01 28.53 30.47
CA GLY A 527 12.10 29.66 30.19
C GLY A 527 11.11 29.43 29.05
N PHE A 528 11.00 28.21 28.53
CA PHE A 528 9.92 27.78 27.63
C PHE A 528 8.84 27.02 28.40
N GLU A 529 7.59 27.26 28.01
CA GLU A 529 6.42 26.46 28.40
C GLU A 529 6.01 25.57 27.22
N ARG A 530 5.78 24.27 27.47
CA ARG A 530 5.19 23.36 26.48
C ARG A 530 3.67 23.54 26.45
N HIS A 531 3.14 23.67 25.25
CA HIS A 531 1.72 23.72 24.97
C HIS A 531 1.33 22.64 23.97
N TRP A 532 0.05 22.28 23.96
CA TRP A 532 -0.53 21.30 23.03
C TRP A 532 -1.68 21.93 22.25
N ASP A 533 -1.65 21.84 20.93
CA ASP A 533 -2.78 22.18 20.08
C ASP A 533 -3.63 20.95 19.77
N SER A 534 -4.79 20.83 20.42
CA SER A 534 -5.71 19.72 20.22
C SER A 534 -6.35 19.70 18.82
N CYS A 535 -6.39 20.83 18.11
CA CYS A 535 -7.02 20.92 16.81
C CYS A 535 -6.15 20.34 15.68
N SER A 536 -4.83 20.34 15.86
CA SER A 536 -3.85 19.75 14.93
C SER A 536 -3.19 18.49 15.49
N SER A 537 -3.32 18.25 16.79
CA SER A 537 -2.63 17.19 17.55
C SER A 537 -1.10 17.33 17.50
N THR A 538 -0.60 18.56 17.66
CA THR A 538 0.84 18.87 17.69
C THR A 538 1.22 19.75 18.89
N PRO A 539 2.44 19.60 19.43
CA PRO A 539 2.95 20.47 20.48
C PRO A 539 3.51 21.79 19.92
N TYR A 540 3.70 22.77 20.81
CA TYR A 540 4.56 23.93 20.55
C TYR A 540 5.17 24.45 21.85
N LEU A 541 6.35 25.05 21.78
CA LEU A 541 6.99 25.74 22.89
C LEU A 541 6.72 27.24 22.79
N ARG A 542 6.63 27.90 23.94
CA ARG A 542 6.54 29.36 24.03
C ARG A 542 7.45 29.90 25.12
N SER A 543 8.29 30.86 24.79
CA SER A 543 9.04 31.64 25.79
C SER A 543 8.67 33.11 25.71
N ALA A 544 8.02 33.61 26.76
CA ALA A 544 7.66 35.02 26.87
C ALA A 544 8.89 35.92 27.05
N SER A 545 9.99 35.40 27.59
CA SER A 545 11.23 36.16 27.82
C SER A 545 12.06 36.35 26.56
N THR A 546 12.07 35.37 25.65
CA THR A 546 12.85 35.45 24.40
C THR A 546 11.99 35.82 23.19
N HIS A 547 10.68 35.93 23.36
CA HIS A 547 9.70 36.13 22.28
C HIS A 547 9.80 35.03 21.21
N GLN A 548 10.05 33.79 21.63
CA GLN A 548 10.15 32.64 20.73
C GLN A 548 8.95 31.71 20.87
N ILE A 549 8.42 31.28 19.73
CA ILE A 549 7.52 30.14 19.60
C ILE A 549 8.19 29.10 18.73
N VAL A 550 8.17 27.84 19.17
CA VAL A 550 8.68 26.73 18.38
C VAL A 550 7.54 25.76 18.10
N ALA A 551 7.11 25.61 16.85
CA ALA A 551 6.17 24.57 16.43
C ALA A 551 6.96 23.34 15.98
N TYR A 552 6.68 22.17 16.53
CA TYR A 552 7.52 20.97 16.36
C TYR A 552 6.71 19.69 16.56
N ASP A 553 7.36 18.55 16.41
CA ASP A 553 6.85 17.24 16.78
C ASP A 553 7.70 16.60 17.88
N ASP A 554 7.05 15.84 18.76
CA ASP A 554 7.66 15.14 19.89
C ASP A 554 7.16 13.69 19.95
N PRO A 555 7.60 12.88 20.93
CA PRO A 555 7.12 11.50 21.05
C PRO A 555 5.58 11.37 21.10
N GLU A 556 4.88 12.33 21.73
CA GLU A 556 3.42 12.28 21.86
C GLU A 556 2.74 12.47 20.50
N SER A 557 3.13 13.48 19.72
CA SER A 557 2.52 13.73 18.41
C SER A 557 2.95 12.71 17.35
N LEU A 558 4.22 12.29 17.34
CA LEU A 558 4.69 11.25 16.43
C LEU A 558 4.06 9.89 16.73
N GLY A 559 3.89 9.53 18.01
CA GLY A 559 3.17 8.33 18.42
C GLY A 559 1.73 8.32 17.92
N LYS A 560 1.02 9.45 17.98
CA LYS A 560 -0.35 9.58 17.44
C LYS A 560 -0.39 9.44 15.92
N LYS A 561 0.56 10.01 15.19
CA LYS A 561 0.65 9.86 13.73
C LYS A 561 1.01 8.44 13.30
N ALA A 562 1.90 7.79 14.04
CA ALA A 562 2.25 6.39 13.82
C ALA A 562 1.05 5.46 14.09
N ALA A 563 0.29 5.70 15.17
CA ALA A 563 -0.95 4.98 15.43
C ALA A 563 -1.97 5.17 14.29
N PHE A 564 -2.15 6.41 13.82
CA PHE A 564 -2.98 6.68 12.64
C PHE A 564 -2.53 5.90 11.40
N ALA A 565 -1.23 5.85 11.12
CA ALA A 565 -0.69 5.09 10.00
C ALA A 565 -1.03 3.60 10.10
N LYS A 566 -0.88 3.01 11.29
CA LYS A 566 -1.29 1.63 11.56
C LYS A 566 -2.79 1.42 11.35
N GLU A 567 -3.62 2.23 12.00
CA GLU A 567 -5.09 2.10 12.00
C GLU A 567 -5.71 2.28 10.61
N THR A 568 -5.04 3.02 9.73
CA THR A 568 -5.48 3.24 8.34
C THR A 568 -4.87 2.28 7.33
N GLY A 569 -4.06 1.31 7.77
CA GLY A 569 -3.43 0.33 6.90
C GLY A 569 -2.37 0.92 5.98
N LEU A 570 -1.74 2.04 6.37
CA LEU A 570 -0.55 2.56 5.68
C LEU A 570 0.57 1.51 5.71
N LEU A 571 1.43 1.51 4.68
CA LEU A 571 2.60 0.64 4.63
C LEU A 571 3.54 0.86 5.82
N GLY A 572 3.61 2.09 6.32
CA GLY A 572 4.48 2.46 7.41
C GLY A 572 4.69 3.96 7.53
N VAL A 573 5.82 4.33 8.11
CA VAL A 573 6.23 5.72 8.36
C VAL A 573 7.66 5.96 7.93
N ASN A 574 7.99 7.20 7.57
CA ASN A 574 9.34 7.63 7.26
C ASN A 574 9.68 8.90 8.05
N LEU A 575 10.75 8.87 8.82
CA LEU A 575 11.20 10.00 9.61
C LEU A 575 12.10 10.90 8.75
N PHE A 576 11.82 12.20 8.73
CA PHE A 576 12.75 13.22 8.25
C PHE A 576 13.28 13.95 9.49
N ASP A 577 14.39 13.52 10.07
CA ASP A 577 15.34 12.51 9.60
C ASP A 577 16.02 11.77 10.78
N THR A 578 16.96 10.88 10.50
CA THR A 578 17.78 10.20 11.53
C THR A 578 18.60 11.15 12.41
N HIS A 579 18.94 12.33 11.91
CA HIS A 579 19.81 13.30 12.57
C HIS A 579 19.06 14.18 13.56
N GLY A 580 17.74 14.36 13.43
CA GLY A 580 16.96 15.18 14.35
C GLY A 580 16.48 14.49 15.64
N ASP A 581 16.60 13.17 15.75
CA ASP A 581 16.24 12.40 16.95
C ASP A 581 17.29 12.54 18.08
N THR A 582 16.92 12.20 19.31
CA THR A 582 17.82 12.20 20.46
C THR A 582 18.85 11.08 20.35
N ASP A 583 19.91 11.14 21.16
CA ASP A 583 20.94 10.09 21.19
C ASP A 583 20.38 8.74 21.71
N GLN A 584 19.20 8.75 22.33
CA GLN A 584 18.47 7.55 22.78
C GLN A 584 17.38 7.09 21.80
N TRP A 585 17.23 7.77 20.65
CA TRP A 585 16.21 7.49 19.65
C TRP A 585 14.78 7.60 20.19
N ASP A 586 14.52 8.55 21.09
CA ASP A 586 13.25 8.67 21.81
C ASP A 586 12.04 8.83 20.85
N LEU A 587 12.22 9.55 19.73
CA LEU A 587 11.17 9.70 18.72
C LEU A 587 10.93 8.38 18.00
N THR A 588 11.98 7.77 17.46
CA THR A 588 11.91 6.54 16.68
C THR A 588 11.39 5.36 17.50
N VAL A 589 11.85 5.21 18.74
CA VAL A 589 11.37 4.17 19.67
C VAL A 589 9.88 4.33 19.93
N THR A 590 9.40 5.55 20.15
CA THR A 590 7.98 5.82 20.37
C THR A 590 7.14 5.50 19.13
N VAL A 591 7.64 5.86 17.95
CA VAL A 591 7.01 5.50 16.67
C VAL A 591 6.89 3.98 16.51
N ARG A 592 7.97 3.22 16.77
CA ARG A 592 7.93 1.75 16.71
C ARG A 592 6.95 1.14 17.70
N LYS A 593 6.89 1.68 18.93
CA LYS A 593 5.93 1.25 19.96
C LYS A 593 4.49 1.47 19.49
N ALA A 594 4.19 2.65 18.94
CA ALA A 594 2.86 2.98 18.41
C ALA A 594 2.44 2.08 17.24
N LEU A 595 3.38 1.69 16.37
CA LEU A 595 3.15 0.72 15.29
C LEU A 595 3.01 -0.73 15.82
N GLY A 596 3.45 -1.01 17.04
CA GLY A 596 3.49 -2.36 17.61
C GLY A 596 4.60 -3.24 17.01
N VAL A 597 5.68 -2.62 16.54
CA VAL A 597 6.85 -3.29 15.93
C VAL A 597 8.12 -3.10 16.76
N TYR A 598 7.99 -2.54 17.96
CA TYR A 598 9.10 -2.38 18.89
C TYR A 598 9.38 -3.70 19.62
N SER A 599 10.62 -4.16 19.53
CA SER A 599 11.18 -5.19 20.38
C SER A 599 12.32 -4.56 21.18
N ASP A 600 12.28 -4.69 22.49
CA ASP A 600 13.35 -4.21 23.36
C ASP A 600 14.66 -4.96 23.01
N PRO A 601 15.72 -4.25 22.57
CA PRO A 601 16.97 -4.90 22.19
C PRO A 601 17.71 -5.54 23.36
N ASP A 602 17.37 -5.21 24.61
CA ASP A 602 17.97 -5.76 25.83
C ASP A 602 17.11 -6.87 26.50
N ALA A 603 15.98 -7.26 25.90
CA ALA A 603 15.04 -8.26 26.44
C ALA A 603 15.34 -9.71 26.09
#